data_AF-A0A7X9E7X9-F1
#
_entry.id   AF-A0A7X9E7X9-F1
#
_cell.length_a   1.000
_cell.length_b   1.000
_cell.length_c   1.000
_cell.angle_alpha   90.00
_cell.angle_beta   90.00
_cell.angle_gamma   90.00
#
_symmetry.space_group_name_H-M   'P 1'
#
loop_
_entity.id
_entity.type
_entity.pdbx_description
1 polymer ?
#
loop_
_entity_poly.entity_id
_entity_poly.type
_entity_poly.pdbx_seq_one_letter_code
_entity_poly.pdbx_strand_id
1 'polypeptide(L)'
;MNKTIQKRQQKEKALLLEHLEKTPIIQFACEKTGVSRATFYRWKLDDKEFAEKADKALQEGVALMNDYAESQLISSIRDKNMTAIIYWLKHRHKEYSNRIQVTGYMEHKNVEISAEYRELIEKALDLSLPEGGINDA
;
A
#
# COMPACT_ATOMS: atom_id res chain seq x y z
N MET A 1 25.58 26.89 -24.06
CA MET A 1 24.60 27.28 -23.00
C MET A 1 25.29 28.25 -22.05
N ASN A 2 24.69 29.41 -21.76
CA ASN A 2 25.36 30.49 -21.03
C ASN A 2 25.53 30.11 -19.53
N LYS A 3 26.75 30.19 -18.98
CA LYS A 3 27.09 29.71 -17.62
C LYS A 3 26.19 30.30 -16.52
N THR A 4 25.76 31.55 -16.70
CA THR A 4 24.85 32.24 -15.76
C THR A 4 23.48 31.58 -15.68
N ILE A 5 22.96 31.08 -16.81
CA ILE A 5 21.64 30.42 -16.87
C ILE A 5 21.69 29.07 -16.16
N GLN A 6 22.76 28.29 -16.36
CA GLN A 6 22.95 27.00 -15.69
C GLN A 6 23.02 27.16 -14.17
N LYS A 7 23.77 28.15 -13.69
CA LYS A 7 23.88 28.45 -12.26
C LYS A 7 22.53 28.84 -11.65
N ARG A 8 21.72 29.63 -12.36
CA ARG A 8 20.36 29.98 -11.94
C ARG A 8 19.46 28.74 -11.86
N GLN A 9 19.45 27.91 -12.91
CA GLN A 9 18.64 26.68 -12.94
C GLN A 9 19.02 25.69 -11.84
N GLN A 10 20.31 25.52 -11.54
CA GLN A 10 20.74 24.67 -10.42
C GLN A 10 20.21 25.18 -9.08
N LYS A 11 20.26 26.50 -8.85
CA LYS A 11 19.71 27.10 -7.63
C LYS A 11 18.19 26.90 -7.53
N GLU A 12 17.46 27.09 -8.63
CA GLU A 12 16.02 26.86 -8.69
C GLU A 12 15.66 25.41 -8.44
N LYS A 13 16.38 24.46 -9.06
CA LYS A 13 16.22 23.02 -8.81
C LYS A 13 16.44 22.68 -7.33
N ALA A 14 17.53 23.16 -6.74
CA ALA A 14 17.84 22.90 -5.33
C ALA A 14 16.76 23.43 -4.38
N LEU A 15 16.30 24.68 -4.60
CA LEU A 15 15.24 25.27 -3.78
C LEU A 15 13.91 24.53 -3.95
N LEU A 16 13.62 24.05 -5.16
CA LEU A 16 12.39 23.31 -5.44
C LEU A 16 12.40 21.95 -4.71
N LEU A 17 13.54 21.26 -4.70
CA LEU A 17 13.72 20.03 -3.93
C LEU A 17 13.53 20.26 -2.42
N GLU A 18 14.14 21.32 -1.87
CA GLU A 18 13.99 21.66 -0.44
C GLU A 18 12.51 21.89 -0.05
N HIS A 19 11.73 22.53 -0.92
CA HIS A 19 10.30 22.71 -0.68
C HIS A 19 9.52 21.40 -0.78
N LEU A 20 9.87 20.51 -1.71
CA LEU A 20 9.21 19.20 -1.85
C LEU A 20 9.48 18.28 -0.67
N GLU A 21 10.68 18.32 -0.09
CA GLU A 21 11.05 17.58 1.13
C GLU A 21 10.20 17.97 2.35
N LYS A 22 9.64 19.19 2.37
CA LYS A 22 8.81 19.69 3.49
C LYS A 22 7.32 19.64 3.17
N THR A 23 6.95 19.93 1.93
CA THR A 23 5.57 19.97 1.46
C THR A 23 5.52 19.32 0.08
N PRO A 24 5.06 18.05 -0.02
CA PRO A 24 5.09 17.26 -1.25
C PRO A 24 3.99 17.66 -2.24
N ILE A 25 3.83 18.97 -2.48
CA ILE A 25 2.86 19.58 -3.38
C ILE A 25 3.63 20.36 -4.44
N ILE A 26 3.69 19.80 -5.66
CA ILE A 26 4.45 20.39 -6.77
C ILE A 26 4.02 21.82 -7.08
N GLN A 27 2.71 22.10 -7.07
CA GLN A 27 2.17 23.45 -7.29
C GLN A 27 2.74 24.45 -6.28
N PHE A 28 2.73 24.10 -4.99
CA PHE A 28 3.23 24.94 -3.92
C PHE A 28 4.74 25.19 -4.05
N ALA A 29 5.53 24.14 -4.30
CA ALA A 29 6.97 24.29 -4.51
C ALA A 29 7.26 25.20 -5.71
N CYS A 30 6.55 24.99 -6.83
CA CYS A 30 6.66 25.82 -8.03
C CYS A 30 6.35 27.30 -7.77
N GLU A 31 5.28 27.60 -7.02
CA GLU A 31 4.92 28.97 -6.63
C GLU A 31 5.97 29.61 -5.74
N LYS A 32 6.53 28.87 -4.77
CA LYS A 32 7.57 29.38 -3.87
C LYS A 32 8.90 29.64 -4.57
N THR A 33 9.24 28.85 -5.58
CA THR A 33 10.50 29.01 -6.33
C THR A 33 10.37 29.90 -7.56
N GLY A 34 9.15 30.31 -7.95
CA GLY A 34 8.90 31.05 -9.18
C GLY A 34 9.13 30.22 -10.45
N VAL A 35 9.08 28.88 -10.34
CA VAL A 35 9.29 27.95 -11.46
C VAL A 35 7.93 27.47 -11.94
N SER A 36 7.69 27.46 -13.26
CA SER A 36 6.43 26.91 -13.78
C SER A 36 6.40 25.38 -13.68
N ARG A 37 5.21 24.80 -13.48
CA ARG A 37 5.03 23.33 -13.49
C ARG A 37 5.55 22.68 -14.78
N ALA A 38 5.34 23.32 -15.92
CA ALA A 38 5.87 22.85 -17.20
C ALA A 38 7.41 22.75 -17.19
N THR A 39 8.08 23.71 -16.56
CA THR A 39 9.54 23.68 -16.40
C THR A 39 9.99 22.56 -15.48
N PHE A 40 9.29 22.34 -14.36
CA PHE A 40 9.56 21.22 -13.47
C PHE A 40 9.47 19.87 -14.20
N TYR A 41 8.36 19.62 -14.92
CA TYR A 41 8.18 18.36 -15.64
C TYR A 41 9.19 18.20 -16.78
N ARG A 42 9.54 19.29 -17.48
CA ARG A 42 10.62 19.26 -18.47
C ARG A 42 11.96 18.88 -17.82
N TRP A 43 12.31 19.46 -16.68
CA TRP A 43 13.52 19.06 -15.97
C TRP A 43 13.48 17.61 -15.52
N LYS A 44 12.32 17.09 -15.11
CA LYS A 44 12.16 15.68 -14.75
C LYS A 44 12.37 14.75 -15.97
N LEU A 45 12.02 15.20 -17.18
CA LEU A 45 12.23 14.44 -18.41
C LEU A 45 13.68 14.51 -18.90
N ASP A 46 14.26 15.71 -18.89
CA ASP A 46 15.56 15.99 -19.53
C ASP A 46 16.76 15.70 -18.61
N ASP A 47 16.55 15.66 -17.29
CA ASP A 47 17.60 15.48 -16.28
C ASP A 47 17.22 14.35 -15.31
N LYS A 48 17.81 13.17 -15.55
CA LYS A 48 17.56 11.95 -14.77
C LYS A 48 17.98 12.10 -13.30
N GLU A 49 19.08 12.80 -13.03
CA GLU A 49 19.56 13.02 -11.66
C GLU A 49 18.57 13.91 -10.88
N PHE A 50 18.06 14.96 -11.53
CA PHE A 50 17.01 15.78 -10.95
C PHE A 50 15.72 14.99 -10.72
N ALA A 51 15.33 14.10 -11.63
CA ALA A 51 14.14 13.27 -11.49
C ALA A 51 14.22 12.36 -10.25
N GLU A 52 15.34 11.67 -10.07
CA GLU A 52 15.57 10.80 -8.90
C GLU A 52 15.55 11.60 -7.60
N LYS A 53 16.19 12.77 -7.57
CA LYS A 53 16.15 13.66 -6.40
C LYS A 53 14.75 14.19 -6.11
N ALA A 54 13.98 14.54 -7.14
CA ALA A 54 12.62 15.04 -6.99
C ALA A 54 11.68 13.95 -6.45
N ASP A 55 11.80 12.73 -6.95
CA ASP A 55 11.00 11.59 -6.48
C ASP A 55 11.36 11.24 -5.03
N LYS A 56 12.66 11.26 -4.68
CA LYS A 56 13.11 11.10 -3.29
C LYS A 56 12.58 12.20 -2.37
N ALA A 57 12.69 13.47 -2.77
CA ALA A 57 12.19 14.61 -2.01
C ALA A 57 10.68 14.51 -1.77
N LEU A 58 9.91 14.08 -2.78
CA LEU A 58 8.48 13.84 -2.65
C LEU A 58 8.17 12.73 -1.65
N GLN A 59 8.92 11.62 -1.66
CA GLN A 59 8.75 10.52 -0.72
C GLN A 59 9.06 10.96 0.72
N GLU A 60 10.16 11.68 0.94
CA GLU A 60 10.53 12.23 2.24
C GLU A 60 9.48 13.24 2.75
N GLY A 61 8.99 14.12 1.88
CA GLY A 61 7.92 15.06 2.21
C GLY A 61 6.61 14.37 2.56
N VAL A 62 6.27 13.26 1.90
CA VAL A 62 5.09 12.45 2.28
C VAL A 62 5.25 11.84 3.66
N ALA A 63 6.43 11.30 3.99
CA ALA A 63 6.70 10.76 5.32
C ALA A 63 6.55 11.83 6.41
N LEU A 64 7.13 13.02 6.20
CA LEU A 64 7.00 14.14 7.13
C LEU A 64 5.54 14.59 7.31
N MET A 65 4.78 14.67 6.21
CA MET A 65 3.36 15.04 6.28
C MET A 65 2.51 13.97 6.97
N ASN A 66 2.89 12.71 6.89
CA ASN A 66 2.23 11.63 7.64
C ASN A 66 2.46 11.81 9.15
N ASP A 67 3.70 12.07 9.59
CA ASP A 67 4.01 12.34 11.01
C ASP A 67 3.24 13.56 11.54
N TYR A 68 3.13 14.60 10.71
CA TYR A 68 2.32 15.77 11.02
C TYR A 68 0.83 15.42 11.13
N ALA A 69 0.29 14.63 10.19
CA ALA A 69 -1.09 14.18 10.21
C ALA A 69 -1.40 13.31 11.44
N GLU A 70 -0.48 12.45 11.86
CA GLU A 70 -0.61 11.67 13.10
C GLU A 70 -0.68 12.58 14.33
N SER A 71 0.17 13.61 14.38
CA SER A 71 0.14 14.61 15.46
C SER A 71 -1.18 15.40 15.51
N GLN A 72 -1.74 15.75 14.34
CA GLN A 72 -3.05 16.40 14.22
C GLN A 72 -4.19 15.47 14.65
N LEU A 73 -4.10 14.17 14.32
CA LEU A 73 -5.08 13.18 14.75
C LEU A 73 -5.11 13.06 16.29
N ILE A 74 -3.94 12.99 16.93
CA ILE A 74 -3.84 12.95 18.41
C ILE A 74 -4.41 14.22 19.04
N SER A 75 -4.12 15.39 18.46
CA SER A 75 -4.69 16.66 18.92
C SER A 75 -6.22 16.65 18.80
N SER A 76 -6.76 16.17 17.69
CA SER A 76 -8.20 16.03 17.49
C SER A 76 -8.86 15.09 18.50
N ILE A 77 -8.18 14.00 18.89
CA ILE A 77 -8.65 13.09 19.96
C ILE A 77 -8.68 13.81 21.31
N ARG A 78 -7.65 14.61 21.64
CA ARG A 78 -7.62 15.43 22.86
C ARG A 78 -8.80 16.39 22.92
N ASP A 79 -9.17 16.96 21.78
CA ASP A 79 -10.30 17.88 21.63
C ASP A 79 -11.65 17.15 21.54
N LYS A 80 -11.68 15.84 21.86
CA LYS A 80 -12.89 14.99 21.90
C LYS A 80 -13.61 14.89 20.56
N ASN A 81 -12.90 15.04 19.44
CA ASN A 81 -13.47 14.81 18.12
C ASN A 81 -13.84 13.32 17.95
N MET A 82 -15.14 13.02 17.93
CA MET A 82 -15.63 11.65 17.89
C MET A 82 -15.20 10.90 16.63
N THR A 83 -15.14 11.57 15.48
CA THR A 83 -14.68 10.97 14.22
C THR A 83 -13.22 10.52 14.31
N ALA A 84 -12.35 11.34 14.91
CA ALA A 84 -10.94 11.00 15.12
C ALA A 84 -10.78 9.81 16.09
N ILE A 85 -11.55 9.79 17.18
CA ILE A 85 -11.56 8.68 18.15
C ILE A 85 -12.00 7.37 17.49
N ILE A 86 -13.12 7.39 16.76
CA ILE A 86 -13.62 6.23 16.03
C ILE A 86 -12.59 5.74 15.01
N TYR A 87 -12.01 6.66 14.24
CA TYR A 87 -10.99 6.33 13.26
C TYR A 87 -9.79 5.63 13.90
N TRP A 88 -9.28 6.16 15.01
CA TRP A 88 -8.15 5.56 15.75
C TRP A 88 -8.48 4.17 16.26
N LEU A 89 -9.63 4.00 16.93
CA LEU A 89 -10.04 2.71 17.50
C LEU A 89 -10.24 1.65 16.41
N LYS A 90 -10.87 2.01 15.27
CA LYS A 90 -11.07 1.09 14.14
C LYS A 90 -9.78 0.49 13.59
N HIS A 91 -8.68 1.26 13.59
CA HIS A 91 -7.42 0.83 12.98
C HIS A 91 -6.42 0.25 13.98
N ARG A 92 -6.53 0.57 15.28
CA ARG A 92 -5.56 0.16 16.31
C ARG A 92 -6.11 -0.75 17.40
N HIS A 93 -7.42 -0.97 17.45
CA HIS A 93 -8.05 -1.87 18.42
C HIS A 93 -8.88 -2.95 17.74
N LYS A 94 -8.48 -4.22 17.89
CA LYS A 94 -9.07 -5.37 17.20
C LYS A 94 -10.58 -5.49 17.39
N GLU A 95 -11.10 -5.17 18.57
CA GLU A 95 -12.54 -5.25 18.85
C GLU A 95 -13.38 -4.21 18.07
N TYR A 96 -12.77 -3.08 17.69
CA TYR A 96 -13.43 -2.03 16.90
C TYR A 96 -13.10 -2.13 15.41
N SER A 97 -12.25 -3.08 15.01
CA SER A 97 -11.92 -3.29 13.60
C SER A 97 -13.12 -3.76 12.79
N ASN A 98 -13.15 -3.42 11.50
CA ASN A 98 -14.21 -3.88 10.61
C ASN A 98 -14.16 -5.41 10.51
N ARG A 99 -15.21 -6.09 10.97
CA ARG A 99 -15.40 -7.52 10.75
C ARG A 99 -16.09 -7.75 9.42
N ILE A 100 -15.42 -8.44 8.50
CA ILE A 100 -16.08 -8.96 7.29
C ILE A 100 -16.78 -10.25 7.70
N GLN A 101 -18.12 -10.25 7.69
CA GLN A 101 -18.90 -11.47 7.85
C GLN A 101 -18.95 -12.21 6.51
N VAL A 102 -18.21 -13.30 6.36
CA VAL A 102 -18.28 -14.15 5.17
C VAL A 102 -19.44 -15.12 5.37
N THR A 103 -20.55 -14.88 4.65
CA THR A 103 -21.65 -15.84 4.52
C THR A 103 -21.36 -16.69 3.28
N GLY A 104 -21.09 -17.97 3.47
CA GLY A 104 -20.90 -18.94 2.39
C GLY A 104 -21.98 -20.01 2.44
N TYR A 105 -22.58 -20.34 1.30
CA TYR A 105 -23.34 -21.56 1.15
C TYR A 105 -22.35 -22.69 0.86
N MET A 106 -22.16 -23.60 1.82
CA MET A 106 -21.43 -24.83 1.56
C MET A 106 -22.36 -25.79 0.82
N GLU A 107 -22.32 -25.77 -0.52
CA GLU A 107 -22.91 -26.85 -1.30
C GLU A 107 -22.04 -28.10 -1.15
N HIS A 108 -22.48 -29.02 -0.28
CA HIS A 108 -22.00 -30.39 -0.34
C HIS A 108 -22.57 -31.02 -1.61
N LYS A 109 -21.88 -30.86 -2.74
CA LYS A 109 -22.15 -31.71 -3.91
C LYS A 109 -21.75 -33.13 -3.52
N ASN A 110 -22.73 -33.98 -3.24
CA ASN A 110 -22.55 -35.42 -3.29
C ASN A 110 -22.23 -35.78 -4.74
N VAL A 111 -20.95 -35.71 -5.09
CA VAL A 111 -20.46 -36.25 -6.35
C VAL A 111 -20.53 -37.76 -6.20
N GLU A 112 -21.44 -38.38 -6.96
CA GLU A 112 -21.43 -39.83 -7.10
C GLU A 112 -20.07 -40.24 -7.64
N ILE A 113 -19.37 -41.09 -6.88
CA ILE A 113 -18.05 -41.58 -7.25
C ILE A 113 -18.22 -42.40 -8.52
N SER A 114 -17.61 -41.97 -9.63
CA SER A 114 -17.58 -42.74 -10.88
C SER A 114 -17.03 -44.14 -10.63
N ALA A 115 -17.53 -45.13 -11.36
CA ALA A 115 -17.12 -46.54 -11.22
C ALA A 115 -15.60 -46.72 -11.29
N GLU A 116 -14.91 -45.95 -12.15
CA GLU A 116 -13.44 -45.96 -12.28
C GLU A 116 -12.74 -45.49 -11.00
N TYR A 117 -13.27 -44.45 -10.34
CA TYR A 117 -12.72 -43.95 -9.08
C TYR A 117 -12.99 -44.89 -7.92
N ARG A 118 -14.13 -45.59 -7.93
CA ARG A 118 -14.46 -46.59 -6.92
C ARG A 118 -13.48 -47.76 -6.95
N GLU A 119 -13.14 -48.25 -8.14
CA GLU A 119 -12.18 -49.34 -8.33
C GLU A 119 -10.76 -48.94 -7.86
N LEU A 120 -10.36 -47.69 -8.13
CA LEU A 120 -9.10 -47.14 -7.65
C LEU A 120 -9.06 -47.03 -6.11
N ILE A 121 -10.16 -46.62 -5.49
CA ILE A 121 -10.29 -46.53 -4.03
C ILE A 121 -10.30 -47.92 -3.41
N GLU A 122 -11.02 -48.89 -3.97
CA GLU A 122 -11.03 -50.28 -3.49
C GLU A 122 -9.63 -50.89 -3.57
N LYS A 123 -8.91 -50.69 -4.67
CA LYS A 123 -7.54 -51.18 -4.84
C LYS A 123 -6.57 -50.52 -3.86
N ALA A 124 -6.72 -49.22 -3.60
CA ALA A 124 -5.91 -48.52 -2.61
C ALA A 124 -6.23 -48.97 -1.18
N LEU A 125 -7.50 -49.28 -0.90
CA LEU A 125 -7.95 -49.77 0.40
C LEU A 125 -7.40 -51.17 0.67
N ASP A 126 -7.49 -52.07 -0.32
CA ASP A 126 -6.95 -53.44 -0.27
C ASP A 126 -5.44 -53.45 -0.03
N LEU A 127 -4.70 -52.56 -0.70
CA LEU A 127 -3.25 -52.43 -0.51
C LEU A 127 -2.86 -51.85 0.88
N SER A 128 -3.76 -51.10 1.51
CA SER A 128 -3.53 -50.47 2.81
C SER A 128 -3.95 -51.32 4.00
N LEU A 129 -4.77 -52.34 3.76
CA LEU A 129 -5.25 -53.26 4.78
C LEU A 129 -4.33 -54.51 4.82
N PRO A 130 -3.79 -54.90 5.97
CA PRO A 130 -3.02 -56.14 6.08
C PRO A 130 -3.94 -57.35 5.80
N GLU A 131 -3.44 -58.33 5.04
CA GLU A 131 -4.20 -59.53 4.68
C GLU A 131 -4.80 -60.21 5.92
N GLY A 132 -6.14 -60.30 5.96
CA GLY A 132 -6.90 -60.92 7.06
C GLY A 132 -7.94 -60.04 7.77
N GLY A 133 -8.21 -58.84 7.26
CA GLY A 133 -9.03 -57.86 7.97
C GLY A 133 -10.55 -57.92 7.80
N ILE A 134 -11.15 -58.84 7.05
CA ILE A 134 -12.63 -59.01 7.02
C ILE A 134 -13.00 -60.46 6.68
N ASN A 135 -12.72 -61.38 7.59
CA ASN A 135 -13.46 -62.63 7.71
C ASN A 135 -13.34 -63.06 9.17
N ASP A 136 -14.22 -62.50 10.00
CA ASP A 136 -14.88 -63.17 11.14
C ASP A 136 -15.77 -62.15 11.88
N ALA A 137 -17.06 -62.50 11.95
CA ALA A 137 -18.20 -61.83 12.63
C ALA A 137 -19.01 -60.78 11.85
#